data_AF-A0A354MC55-F1
#
_entry.id   AF-A0A354MC55-F1
#
_cell.length_a   1.000
_cell.length_b   1.000
_cell.length_c   1.000
_cell.angle_alpha   90.00
_cell.angle_beta   90.00
_cell.angle_gamma   90.00
#
_symmetry.space_group_name_H-M   'P 1'
#
loop_
_entity.id
_entity.type
_entity.pdbx_description
1 polymer ?
#
loop_
_entity_poly.entity_id
_entity_poly.type
_entity_poly.pdbx_seq_one_letter_code
_entity_poly.pdbx_strand_id
1 'polypeptide(L)'
;MSLLCGFVGAGGGMLMLLILTSVLKYDLKTAVGTSVFIMTFTALTGAVSHFAIGGRPNLLIMILCVLFTFIWARIGARWANKADVKKLNRVTGIVLTILGIIMFIA
;
A
#
# COMPACT_ATOMS: atom_id res chain seq x y z
N MET A 1 -12.72 7.93 -5.07
CA MET A 1 -11.93 6.76 -4.66
C MET A 1 -12.76 5.64 -4.00
N SER A 2 -13.98 5.87 -3.53
CA SER A 2 -14.77 4.91 -2.73
C SER A 2 -15.30 3.70 -3.52
N LEU A 3 -15.63 3.84 -4.80
CA LEU A 3 -16.18 2.74 -5.61
C LEU A 3 -15.11 1.68 -5.98
N LEU A 4 -13.94 2.12 -6.44
CA LEU A 4 -12.84 1.23 -6.86
C LEU A 4 -12.13 0.57 -5.67
N CYS A 5 -12.02 1.28 -4.55
CA CYS A 5 -11.38 0.75 -3.33
C CYS A 5 -12.26 -0.30 -2.64
N GLY A 6 -13.59 -0.12 -2.69
CA GLY A 6 -14.56 -1.05 -2.08
C GLY A 6 -14.72 -2.37 -2.83
N PHE A 7 -14.48 -2.42 -4.15
CA PHE A 7 -14.65 -3.64 -4.94
C PHE A 7 -13.43 -4.57 -4.91
N VAL A 8 -12.22 -4.01 -4.78
CA VAL A 8 -10.96 -4.76 -4.78
C VAL A 8 -10.47 -5.10 -3.36
N GLY A 9 -10.95 -4.42 -2.32
CA GLY A 9 -10.59 -4.66 -0.91
C GLY A 9 -9.14 -4.34 -0.52
N ALA A 10 -8.21 -4.29 -1.47
CA ALA A 10 -6.78 -4.04 -1.27
C ALA A 10 -6.18 -2.98 -2.23
N GLY A 11 -7.01 -2.31 -3.04
CA GLY A 11 -6.59 -1.71 -4.32
C GLY A 11 -6.11 -0.26 -4.29
N GLY A 12 -6.24 0.46 -3.18
CA GLY A 12 -6.00 1.91 -3.14
C GLY A 12 -4.58 2.34 -3.53
N GLY A 13 -3.57 1.73 -2.91
CA GLY A 13 -2.16 2.08 -3.15
C GLY A 13 -1.64 1.63 -4.52
N MET A 14 -2.11 0.47 -4.98
CA MET A 14 -1.73 -0.14 -6.25
C MET A 14 -2.22 0.67 -7.45
N LEU A 15 -3.47 1.13 -7.38
CA LEU A 15 -4.13 1.92 -8.43
C LEU A 15 -3.58 3.35 -8.46
N MET A 16 -3.25 3.91 -7.30
CA MET A 16 -2.58 5.21 -7.22
C MET A 16 -1.15 5.15 -7.77
N LEU A 17 -0.40 4.08 -7.49
CA LEU A 17 0.91 3.85 -8.09
C LEU A 17 0.84 3.74 -9.61
N LEU A 18 -0.08 2.93 -10.14
CA LEU A 18 -0.28 2.77 -11.58
C LEU A 18 -0.61 4.10 -12.26
N ILE A 19 -1.47 4.93 -11.66
CA ILE A 19 -1.80 6.26 -12.21
C ILE A 19 -0.56 7.16 -12.21
N LEU A 20 0.18 7.25 -11.11
CA LEU A 20 1.37 8.13 -11.05
C LEU A 20 2.50 7.65 -11.99
N THR A 21 2.69 6.35 -12.16
CA THR A 21 3.71 5.81 -13.07
C THR A 21 3.29 5.83 -14.54
N SER A 22 2.00 5.58 -14.84
CA SER A 22 1.50 5.46 -16.22
C SER A 22 1.05 6.80 -16.83
N VAL A 23 0.54 7.73 -16.02
CA VAL A 23 0.02 9.02 -16.49
C VAL A 23 1.06 10.14 -16.33
N LEU A 24 1.84 10.12 -15.24
CA LEU A 24 2.67 11.26 -14.85
C LEU A 24 4.18 11.10 -15.16
N LYS A 25 4.64 9.90 -15.57
CA LYS A 25 6.06 9.57 -15.84
C LYS A 25 7.04 10.01 -14.73
N TYR A 26 6.57 10.13 -13.49
CA TYR A 26 7.40 10.52 -12.36
C TYR A 26 8.36 9.39 -11.98
N ASP A 27 9.54 9.74 -11.47
CA ASP A 27 10.46 8.78 -10.86
C ASP A 27 9.74 7.94 -9.80
N LEU A 28 9.89 6.62 -9.91
CA LEU A 28 9.11 5.65 -9.13
C LEU A 28 9.25 5.86 -7.62
N LYS A 29 10.43 6.32 -7.17
CA LYS A 29 10.69 6.65 -5.75
C LYS A 29 9.77 7.76 -5.25
N THR A 30 9.55 8.80 -6.05
CA THR A 30 8.70 9.94 -5.68
C THR A 30 7.23 9.56 -5.71
N ALA A 31 6.81 8.80 -6.74
CA ALA A 31 5.43 8.31 -6.87
C ALA A 31 5.03 7.33 -5.74
N VAL A 32 5.94 6.46 -5.32
CA VAL A 32 5.73 5.55 -4.18
C VAL A 32 5.62 6.33 -2.88
N GLY A 33 6.46 7.34 -2.66
CA GLY A 33 6.38 8.18 -1.46
C GLY A 33 5.05 8.93 -1.33
N THR A 34 4.59 9.59 -2.40
CA THR A 34 3.36 10.40 -2.38
C THR A 34 2.10 9.55 -2.22
N SER A 35 2.04 8.38 -2.84
CA SER A 35 0.90 7.45 -2.69
C SER A 35 0.80 6.87 -1.28
N VAL A 36 1.92 6.43 -0.69
CA VAL A 36 1.97 5.92 0.70
C VAL A 36 1.59 7.01 1.70
N PHE A 37 2.00 8.25 1.46
CA PHE A 37 1.63 9.40 2.29
C PHE A 37 0.11 9.59 2.33
N ILE A 38 -0.55 9.64 1.17
CA ILE A 38 -2.00 9.82 1.06
C ILE A 38 -2.76 8.61 1.64
N MET A 39 -2.23 7.41 1.42
CA MET A 39 -2.80 6.18 1.96
C MET A 39 -2.75 6.15 3.49
N THR A 40 -1.76 6.79 4.11
CA THR A 40 -1.67 6.89 5.58
C THR A 40 -2.87 7.64 6.18
N PHE A 41 -3.27 8.76 5.58
CA PHE A 41 -4.46 9.50 6.02
C PHE A 41 -5.75 8.69 5.79
N THR A 42 -5.84 8.04 4.63
CA THR A 42 -7.02 7.22 4.31
C THR A 42 -7.14 6.02 5.25
N ALA A 43 -6.02 5.36 5.56
CA ALA A 43 -5.96 4.24 6.50
C ALA A 43 -6.22 4.68 7.94
N LEU A 44 -5.76 5.87 8.34
CA LEU A 44 -6.07 6.44 9.66
C LEU A 44 -7.58 6.67 9.81
N THR A 45 -8.20 7.33 8.83
CA THR A 45 -9.65 7.54 8.83
C THR A 45 -10.41 6.21 8.84
N GLY A 46 -9.99 5.23 8.04
CA GLY A 46 -10.59 3.89 8.02
C GLY A 46 -10.43 3.11 9.34
N ALA A 47 -9.27 3.22 10.00
CA ALA A 47 -9.04 2.64 11.31
C ALA A 47 -9.95 3.26 12.38
N VAL A 48 -10.07 4.60 12.38
CA VAL A 48 -10.99 5.33 13.30
C VAL A 48 -12.44 4.89 13.07
N SER A 49 -12.88 4.74 11.82
CA SER A 49 -14.22 4.21 11.51
C SER A 49 -14.41 2.78 12.04
N HIS A 50 -13.40 1.91 11.90
CA HIS A 50 -13.45 0.54 12.44
C HIS A 50 -13.50 0.50 13.98
N PHE A 51 -12.80 1.42 14.65
CA PHE A 51 -12.86 1.56 16.10
C PHE A 51 -14.20 2.11 16.59
N ALA A 52 -14.84 3.00 15.82
CA ALA A 52 -16.14 3.59 16.15
C ALA A 52 -17.31 2.60 16.00
N ILE A 53 -17.20 1.60 15.11
CA ILE A 53 -18.27 0.61 14.83
C ILE A 53 -18.30 -0.56 15.85
N GLY A 54 -17.30 -0.68 16.74
CA GLY A 54 -17.41 -1.52 17.96
C GLY A 54 -16.68 -2.86 17.97
N GLY A 55 -15.80 -3.15 17.00
CA GLY A 55 -14.97 -4.34 17.04
C GLY A 55 -13.77 -4.14 17.96
N ARG A 56 -13.84 -4.52 19.25
CA ARG A 56 -12.66 -4.59 20.13
C ARG A 56 -11.77 -5.75 19.64
N PRO A 57 -10.67 -5.48 18.89
CA PRO A 57 -9.74 -6.53 18.55
C PRO A 57 -8.99 -6.90 19.83
N ASN A 58 -8.52 -8.13 19.97
CA ASN A 58 -7.66 -8.48 21.11
C ASN A 58 -6.46 -7.51 21.13
N LEU A 59 -6.34 -6.74 22.21
CA LEU A 59 -5.33 -5.69 22.36
C LEU A 59 -3.91 -6.22 22.10
N LEU A 60 -3.68 -7.47 22.50
CA LEU A 60 -2.43 -8.20 22.31
C LEU A 60 -2.09 -8.42 20.84
N ILE A 61 -3.07 -8.81 20.01
CA ILE A 61 -2.89 -9.04 18.58
C ILE A 61 -2.63 -7.72 17.86
N MET A 62 -3.32 -6.65 18.29
CA MET A 62 -3.12 -5.32 17.73
C MET A 62 -1.70 -4.81 17.99
N ILE A 63 -1.21 -4.93 19.24
CA ILE A 63 0.15 -4.52 19.62
C ILE A 63 1.20 -5.36 18.87
N LEU A 64 1.02 -6.68 18.79
CA LEU A 64 1.91 -7.54 18.01
C LEU A 64 1.94 -7.11 16.54
N CYS A 65 0.76 -6.90 15.93
CA CYS A 65 0.65 -6.51 14.53
C CYS A 65 1.33 -5.17 14.26
N VAL A 66 1.16 -4.17 15.14
CA VAL A 66 1.85 -2.87 15.04
C VAL A 66 3.36 -3.04 15.13
N LEU A 67 3.86 -3.83 16.08
CA LEU A 67 5.29 -4.09 16.25
C LEU A 67 5.90 -4.73 14.99
N PHE A 68 5.32 -5.83 14.51
CA PHE A 68 5.79 -6.51 13.32
C PHE A 68 5.71 -5.60 12.09
N THR A 69 4.58 -4.92 11.89
CA THR A 69 4.40 -4.01 10.75
C THR A 69 5.43 -2.87 10.78
N PHE A 70 5.69 -2.29 11.95
CA PHE A 70 6.66 -1.20 12.08
C PHE A 70 8.09 -1.66 11.76
N ILE A 71 8.49 -2.84 12.23
CA ILE A 71 9.80 -3.43 11.97
C ILE A 71 9.97 -3.71 10.47
N TRP A 72 9.02 -4.41 9.85
CA TRP A 72 9.08 -4.73 8.42
C TRP A 72 8.97 -3.48 7.53
N ALA A 73 8.15 -2.50 7.90
CA ALA A 73 8.03 -1.23 7.17
C ALA A 73 9.35 -0.45 7.16
N ARG A 74 10.07 -0.40 8.29
CA ARG A 74 11.36 0.30 8.39
C ARG A 74 12.44 -0.40 7.55
N ILE A 75 12.52 -1.72 7.62
CA ILE A 75 13.47 -2.52 6.82
C ILE A 75 13.16 -2.36 5.33
N GLY A 76 11.90 -2.53 4.94
CA GLY A 76 11.43 -2.38 3.57
C GLY A 76 11.68 -0.98 2.99
N ALA A 77 11.38 0.08 3.74
CA ALA A 77 11.62 1.45 3.31
C ALA A 77 13.12 1.76 3.10
N ARG A 78 13.99 1.25 3.99
CA ARG A 78 15.45 1.40 3.86
C ARG A 78 15.97 0.68 2.61
N TRP A 79 15.47 -0.51 2.33
CA TRP A 79 15.82 -1.28 1.13
C TRP A 79 15.30 -0.60 -0.15
N ALA A 80 14.05 -0.14 -0.16
CA ALA A 80 13.44 0.55 -1.29
C ALA A 80 14.18 1.86 -1.63
N ASN A 81 14.63 2.61 -0.62
CA ASN A 81 15.41 3.84 -0.84
C ASN A 81 16.83 3.56 -1.37
N LYS A 82 17.46 2.46 -0.96
CA LYS A 82 18.79 2.05 -1.47
C LYS A 82 18.74 1.41 -2.86
N ALA A 83 17.63 0.82 -3.27
CA ALA A 83 17.50 0.16 -4.57
C ALA A 83 17.58 1.17 -5.73
N ASP A 84 18.15 0.73 -6.85
CA ASP A 84 18.19 1.49 -8.10
C ASP A 84 16.77 1.60 -8.71
N VAL A 85 16.46 2.75 -9.31
CA VAL A 85 15.12 3.05 -9.84
C VAL A 85 14.72 2.08 -10.96
N LYS A 86 15.67 1.60 -11.79
CA LYS A 86 15.37 0.58 -12.83
C LYS A 86 14.96 -0.76 -12.22
N LYS A 87 15.64 -1.19 -11.16
CA LYS A 87 15.30 -2.45 -10.47
C LYS A 87 13.96 -2.32 -9.74
N LEU A 88 13.73 -1.18 -9.09
CA LEU A 88 12.47 -0.92 -8.40
C LEU A 88 11.29 -0.92 -9.38
N ASN A 89 11.41 -0.24 -10.52
CA ASN A 89 10.37 -0.24 -11.55
C ASN A 89 10.03 -1.64 -12.06
N ARG A 90 11.07 -2.46 -12.34
CA ARG A 90 10.87 -3.82 -12.84
C ARG A 90 10.19 -4.72 -11.81
N VAL A 91 10.61 -4.64 -10.54
CA VAL A 91 10.00 -5.41 -9.45
C VAL A 91 8.56 -4.97 -9.20
N THR A 92 8.31 -3.66 -9.10
CA THR A 92 6.95 -3.13 -8.92
C THR A 92 6.05 -3.55 -10.09
N GLY A 93 6.49 -3.39 -11.34
CA GLY A 93 5.72 -3.82 -12.51
C GLY A 93 5.38 -5.32 -12.51
N ILE A 94 6.34 -6.20 -12.17
CA ILE A 94 6.10 -7.65 -12.07
C ILE A 94 5.08 -7.96 -10.97
N VAL A 95 5.26 -7.40 -9.78
CA VAL A 95 4.34 -7.59 -8.65
C VAL A 95 2.94 -7.10 -9.01
N LEU A 96 2.84 -5.95 -9.68
CA LEU A 96 1.58 -5.40 -10.13
C LEU A 96 0.86 -6.32 -11.12
N THR A 97 1.61 -6.89 -12.06
CA THR A 97 1.08 -7.81 -13.09
C THR A 97 0.58 -9.11 -12.46
N ILE A 98 1.35 -9.69 -11.52
CA ILE A 98 0.98 -10.93 -10.82
C ILE A 98 -0.30 -10.72 -10.00
N LEU A 99 -0.35 -9.64 -9.22
CA LEU A 99 -1.53 -9.28 -8.42
C LEU A 99 -2.76 -9.09 -9.33
N GLY A 100 -2.60 -8.41 -10.47
CA GLY A 100 -3.68 -8.25 -11.45
C GLY A 100 -4.21 -9.58 -11.99
N ILE A 101 -3.33 -10.55 -12.25
CA ILE A 101 -3.73 -11.90 -12.70
C ILE A 101 -4.48 -12.65 -11.58
N ILE A 102 -3.98 -12.59 -10.35
CA ILE A 102 -4.62 -13.24 -9.19
C ILE A 102 -6.05 -12.69 -9.01
N MET A 103 -6.21 -11.38 -9.10
CA MET A 103 -7.52 -10.72 -8.99
C MET A 103 -8.50 -11.05 -10.13
N PHE A 104 -8.00 -11.46 -11.29
CA PHE A 104 -8.86 -11.84 -12.42
C PHE A 104 -9.35 -13.29 -12.29
N ILE A 105 -8.60 -14.12 -11.56
CA ILE A 105 -8.90 -15.54 -11.35
C ILE A 105 -9.73 -15.77 -10.07
N ALA A 106 -9.49 -14.96 -9.02
CA ALA A 106 -10.21 -15.00 -7.75
C ALA A 106 -11.53 -14.21 -7.81
#